data_AF-A0A7C4TKU2-F1
#
_entry.id   AF-A0A7C4TKU2-F1
#
_cell.length_a   1.000
_cell.length_b   1.000
_cell.length_c   1.000
_cell.angle_alpha   90.00
_cell.angle_beta   90.00
_cell.angle_gamma   90.00
#
_symmetry.space_group_name_H-M   'P 1'
#
loop_
_entity.id
_entity.type
_entity.pdbx_description
1 polymer ?
#
loop_
_entity_poly.entity_id
_entity_poly.type
_entity_poly.pdbx_seq_one_letter_code
_entity_poly.pdbx_strand_id
1 'polypeptide(L)'
;MINIVLGIKRYAKVYGLSGSKVNVKFCVQEHFAKKHHFDLRLEMDGVAKSWAIPKDFPEKKEKRLAIQVEDHSLEYMDFEGEIKEGYGKGVVKIWDRGEYELIKRTDREIKFRLKGQKLKGVYVLLKFDRAGKDYWLLTKVSD
;
A
#
# COMPACT_ATOMS: atom_id res chain seq x y z
N MET A 1 4.24 1.93 -25.74
CA MET A 1 3.85 3.16 -25.01
C MET A 1 2.34 3.28 -25.06
N ILE A 2 1.63 2.85 -24.01
CA ILE A 2 0.19 3.09 -23.91
C ILE A 2 -0.10 3.74 -22.57
N ASN A 3 -0.80 4.86 -22.69
CA ASN A 3 -1.05 5.89 -21.71
C ASN A 3 -1.64 5.38 -20.39
N ILE A 4 -0.92 5.62 -19.30
CA ILE A 4 -1.36 5.45 -17.90
C ILE A 4 -2.60 6.31 -17.58
N VAL A 5 -2.90 7.36 -18.36
CA VAL A 5 -4.13 8.15 -18.28
C VAL A 5 -5.38 7.35 -18.68
N LEU A 6 -5.24 6.27 -19.47
CA LEU A 6 -6.34 5.33 -19.69
C LEU A 6 -6.64 4.47 -18.45
N GLY A 7 -5.68 4.24 -17.54
CA GLY A 7 -5.86 3.30 -16.43
C GLY A 7 -6.98 3.70 -15.47
N ILE A 8 -7.04 4.99 -15.10
CA ILE A 8 -8.01 5.49 -14.12
C ILE A 8 -9.41 5.68 -14.75
N LYS A 9 -9.48 6.19 -15.99
CA LYS A 9 -10.76 6.30 -16.72
C LYS A 9 -11.33 4.94 -17.14
N ARG A 10 -10.47 3.93 -17.36
CA ARG A 10 -10.88 2.56 -17.72
C ARG A 10 -11.27 1.73 -16.49
N TYR A 11 -10.71 2.03 -15.31
CA TYR A 11 -11.18 1.50 -14.03
C TYR A 11 -12.65 1.82 -13.75
N ALA A 12 -13.08 3.06 -13.98
CA ALA A 12 -14.47 3.47 -13.80
C ALA A 12 -15.42 2.92 -14.88
N LYS A 13 -14.93 2.74 -16.13
CA LYS A 13 -15.75 2.36 -17.29
C LYS A 13 -15.97 0.84 -17.44
N VAL A 14 -15.02 -0.01 -17.03
CA VAL A 14 -15.14 -1.48 -17.14
C VAL A 14 -16.17 -2.06 -16.15
N TYR A 15 -16.41 -1.38 -15.03
CA TYR A 15 -17.35 -1.81 -13.99
C TYR A 15 -18.70 -1.05 -13.98
N GLY A 16 -18.96 -0.20 -14.98
CA GLY A 16 -20.25 0.49 -15.13
C GLY A 16 -20.58 1.52 -14.02
N LEU A 17 -19.58 2.04 -13.32
CA LEU A 17 -19.78 2.91 -12.16
C LEU A 17 -19.78 4.39 -12.56
N SER A 18 -20.85 4.84 -13.21
CA SER A 18 -21.20 6.27 -13.20
C SER A 18 -22.01 6.56 -11.94
N GLY A 19 -21.36 7.09 -10.89
CA GLY A 19 -22.07 7.67 -9.73
C GLY A 19 -21.81 7.03 -8.36
N SER A 20 -20.97 6.00 -8.24
CA SER A 20 -20.72 5.31 -6.95
C SER A 20 -19.31 5.61 -6.43
N LYS A 21 -19.21 6.07 -5.18
CA LYS A 21 -17.93 6.28 -4.48
C LYS A 21 -17.08 5.01 -4.54
N VAL A 22 -15.99 5.00 -5.31
CA VAL A 22 -14.96 3.96 -5.19
C VAL A 22 -14.23 4.23 -3.89
N ASN A 23 -14.60 3.51 -2.83
CA ASN A 23 -13.88 3.54 -1.55
C ASN A 23 -12.59 2.74 -1.71
N VAL A 24 -11.56 3.36 -2.30
CA VAL A 24 -10.20 2.80 -2.33
C VAL A 24 -9.58 2.92 -0.95
N LYS A 25 -9.51 1.79 -0.23
CA LYS A 25 -9.01 1.73 1.14
C LYS A 25 -7.51 1.49 1.18
N PHE A 26 -6.90 1.96 2.25
CA PHE A 26 -5.58 1.49 2.67
C PHE A 26 -5.61 1.10 4.14
N CYS A 27 -4.70 0.22 4.51
CA CYS A 27 -4.38 -0.05 5.90
C CYS A 27 -2.87 -0.10 6.09
N VAL A 28 -2.45 0.15 7.31
CA VAL A 28 -1.12 -0.14 7.80
C VAL A 28 -1.28 -1.04 9.00
N GLN A 29 -0.73 -2.25 8.90
CA GLN A 29 -0.66 -3.17 10.02
C GLN A 29 0.72 -3.07 10.67
N GLU A 30 0.78 -2.98 11.99
CA GLU A 30 2.01 -3.16 12.75
C GLU A 30 2.14 -4.64 13.13
N HIS A 31 3.26 -5.24 12.74
CA HIS A 31 3.44 -6.68 12.77
C HIS A 31 4.65 -7.05 13.63
N PHE A 32 4.36 -7.64 14.79
CA PHE A 32 5.34 -8.17 15.74
C PHE A 32 5.67 -9.63 15.41
N ALA A 33 6.26 -9.84 14.23
CA ALA A 33 6.80 -11.13 13.82
C ALA A 33 8.21 -11.37 14.41
N LYS A 34 8.99 -12.29 13.83
CA LYS A 34 10.42 -12.45 14.17
C LYS A 34 11.21 -11.14 14.12
N LYS A 35 10.84 -10.26 13.20
CA LYS A 35 11.28 -8.87 13.14
C LYS A 35 10.04 -7.99 13.12
N HIS A 36 10.03 -6.99 13.98
CA HIS A 36 9.04 -5.92 13.93
C HIS A 36 9.11 -5.20 12.57
N HIS A 37 7.95 -4.94 11.98
CA HIS A 37 7.80 -4.18 10.74
C HIS A 37 6.35 -3.68 10.61
N PHE A 38 6.11 -2.86 9.60
CA PHE A 38 4.78 -2.43 9.20
C PHE A 38 4.41 -3.01 7.84
N ASP A 39 3.16 -3.38 7.63
CA ASP A 39 2.63 -3.80 6.34
C ASP A 39 1.71 -2.71 5.79
N LEU A 40 2.16 -2.02 4.74
CA LEU A 40 1.31 -1.10 3.97
C LEU A 40 0.52 -1.90 2.94
N ARG A 41 -0.80 -1.71 2.92
CA ARG A 41 -1.68 -2.36 1.96
C ARG A 41 -2.57 -1.34 1.25
N LEU A 42 -2.66 -1.44 -0.06
CA LEU A 42 -3.51 -0.60 -0.92
C LEU A 42 -4.53 -1.50 -1.64
N GLU A 43 -5.82 -1.20 -1.48
CA GLU A 43 -6.89 -1.87 -2.23
C GLU A 43 -6.79 -1.52 -3.72
N MET A 44 -6.43 -2.51 -4.55
CA MET A 44 -6.16 -2.32 -5.97
C MET A 44 -6.30 -3.65 -6.73
N ASP A 45 -7.00 -3.63 -7.86
CA ASP A 45 -7.28 -4.79 -8.72
C ASP A 45 -8.04 -5.91 -7.99
N GLY A 46 -8.93 -5.54 -7.05
CA GLY A 46 -9.72 -6.48 -6.26
C GLY A 46 -8.95 -7.20 -5.15
N VAL A 47 -7.71 -6.79 -4.88
CA VAL A 47 -6.84 -7.37 -3.83
C VAL A 47 -6.14 -6.26 -3.02
N ALA A 48 -5.53 -6.65 -1.91
CA ALA A 48 -4.68 -5.77 -1.12
C ALA A 48 -3.22 -5.91 -1.57
N LYS A 49 -2.77 -5.01 -2.46
CA LYS A 49 -1.36 -4.93 -2.87
C LYS A 49 -0.53 -4.51 -1.66
N SER A 50 0.48 -5.30 -1.32
CA SER A 50 1.10 -5.26 0.01
C SER A 50 2.61 -5.07 -0.02
N TRP A 51 3.12 -4.28 0.94
CA TRP A 51 4.55 -4.05 1.14
C TRP A 51 4.91 -4.07 2.63
N ALA A 52 5.91 -4.88 2.99
CA ALA A 52 6.55 -4.84 4.29
C ALA A 52 7.56 -3.68 4.37
N ILE A 53 7.47 -2.88 5.42
CA ILE A 53 8.27 -1.68 5.71
C ILE A 53 9.00 -1.94 7.04
N PRO A 54 10.29 -2.31 7.00
CA PRO A 54 11.01 -2.81 8.19
C PRO A 54 11.27 -1.81 9.31
N LYS A 55 11.04 -0.51 9.10
CA LYS A 55 11.36 0.55 10.06
C LYS A 55 10.12 1.34 10.43
N ASP A 56 9.77 2.30 9.59
CA ASP A 56 8.79 3.36 9.85
C ASP A 56 8.44 4.04 8.51
N PHE A 57 7.47 4.95 8.55
CA PHE A 57 7.04 5.72 7.38
C PHE A 57 7.81 7.04 7.25
N PRO A 58 8.11 7.50 6.03
CA PRO A 58 8.84 8.74 5.83
C PRO A 58 7.98 9.97 6.20
N GLU A 59 8.54 10.88 7.00
CA GLU A 59 7.90 12.16 7.33
C GLU A 59 8.37 13.31 6.43
N LYS A 60 9.67 13.37 6.09
CA LYS A 60 10.26 14.48 5.30
C LYS A 60 11.24 14.01 4.24
N LYS A 61 10.78 13.76 3.01
CA LYS A 61 11.62 13.42 1.82
C LYS A 61 12.62 12.26 2.02
N GLU A 62 12.52 11.53 3.12
CA GLU A 62 13.29 10.32 3.39
C GLU A 62 12.88 9.19 2.46
N LYS A 63 13.81 8.26 2.26
CA LYS A 63 13.55 7.02 1.53
C LYS A 63 13.50 5.87 2.53
N ARG A 64 12.36 5.19 2.61
CA ARG A 64 12.18 4.00 3.43
C ARG A 64 12.09 2.78 2.51
N LEU A 65 12.74 1.70 2.90
CA LEU A 65 12.65 0.44 2.16
C LEU A 65 11.22 -0.10 2.29
N ALA A 66 10.65 -0.52 1.17
CA ALA A 66 9.35 -1.19 1.10
C ALA A 66 9.54 -2.46 0.27
N ILE A 67 9.26 -3.62 0.85
CA ILE A 67 9.49 -4.93 0.21
C ILE A 67 8.13 -5.45 -0.20
N GLN A 68 7.91 -5.63 -1.50
CA GLN A 68 6.66 -6.17 -2.00
C GLN A 68 6.49 -7.61 -1.53
N VAL A 69 5.33 -7.91 -0.98
CA VAL A 69 4.94 -9.25 -0.54
C VAL A 69 3.72 -9.71 -1.32
N GLU A 70 3.27 -10.93 -1.06
CA GLU A 70 2.09 -11.50 -1.69
C GLU A 70 0.86 -10.61 -1.52
N ASP A 71 -0.02 -10.66 -2.52
CA ASP A 71 -1.31 -10.00 -2.43
C ASP A 71 -2.12 -10.62 -1.28
N HIS A 72 -2.88 -9.79 -0.56
CA HIS A 72 -3.77 -10.25 0.50
C HIS A 72 -5.23 -10.04 0.11
N SER A 73 -6.16 -10.73 0.80
CA SER A 73 -7.58 -10.48 0.62
C SER A 73 -7.96 -9.10 1.17
N LEU A 74 -9.09 -8.54 0.71
CA LEU A 74 -9.56 -7.24 1.19
C LEU A 74 -10.03 -7.33 2.64
N GLU A 75 -10.60 -8.46 3.05
CA GLU A 75 -11.02 -8.72 4.44
C GLU A 75 -9.82 -8.71 5.38
N TYR A 76 -8.65 -9.16 4.91
CA TYR A 76 -7.43 -9.17 5.71
C TYR A 76 -6.94 -7.75 6.08
N MET A 77 -7.37 -6.72 5.36
CA MET A 77 -7.03 -5.33 5.69
C MET A 77 -7.66 -4.86 7.02
N ASP A 78 -8.71 -5.55 7.50
CA ASP A 78 -9.37 -5.29 8.78
C ASP A 78 -8.91 -6.25 9.89
N PHE A 79 -7.97 -7.16 9.61
CA PHE A 79 -7.50 -8.14 10.58
C PHE A 79 -6.62 -7.52 11.68
N GLU A 80 -6.94 -7.89 12.93
CA GLU A 80 -6.10 -7.74 14.12
C GLU A 80 -6.12 -9.06 14.90
N GLY A 81 -4.98 -9.48 15.42
CA GLY A 81 -4.89 -10.71 16.19
C GLY A 81 -3.50 -11.32 16.21
N GLU A 82 -3.41 -12.57 16.66
CA GLU A 82 -2.16 -13.32 16.72
C GLU A 82 -2.19 -14.48 15.71
N ILE A 83 -1.18 -14.52 14.85
CA ILE A 83 -0.91 -15.64 13.95
C ILE A 83 0.00 -16.60 14.72
N LYS A 84 -0.53 -17.75 15.13
CA LYS A 84 0.14 -18.68 16.05
C LYS A 84 1.30 -19.45 15.41
N GLU A 85 1.20 -19.74 14.12
CA GLU A 85 2.15 -20.56 13.38
C GLU A 85 2.13 -20.25 11.88
N GLY A 86 3.13 -20.78 11.15
CA GLY A 86 3.24 -20.57 9.71
C GLY A 86 3.87 -19.23 9.31
N TYR A 87 3.66 -18.87 8.04
CA TYR A 87 4.15 -17.61 7.49
C TYR A 87 3.42 -16.42 8.13
N GLY A 88 4.19 -15.40 8.51
CA GLY A 88 3.64 -14.24 9.22
C GLY A 88 3.30 -14.52 10.69
N LYS A 89 3.85 -15.57 11.33
CA LYS A 89 3.70 -15.78 12.78
C LYS A 89 4.08 -14.52 13.56
N GLY A 90 3.16 -14.03 14.39
CA GLY A 90 3.32 -12.80 15.15
C GLY A 90 1.99 -12.16 15.51
N VAL A 91 2.06 -11.06 16.27
CA VAL A 91 0.89 -10.22 16.58
C VAL A 91 0.74 -9.15 15.50
N VAL A 92 -0.47 -8.98 14.98
CA VAL A 92 -0.85 -7.99 13.98
C VAL A 92 -1.84 -7.01 14.60
N LYS A 93 -1.58 -5.71 14.49
CA LYS A 93 -2.47 -4.62 14.93
C LYS A 93 -2.69 -3.63 13.79
N ILE A 94 -3.86 -3.00 13.72
CA ILE A 94 -4.07 -1.88 12.81
C ILE A 94 -3.37 -0.65 13.40
N TRP A 95 -2.34 -0.20 12.70
CA TRP A 95 -1.61 1.00 13.07
C TRP A 95 -2.23 2.26 12.48
N ASP A 96 -2.70 2.21 11.23
CA ASP A 96 -3.46 3.28 10.57
C ASP A 96 -4.37 2.69 9.49
N ARG A 97 -5.43 3.41 9.15
CA ARG A 97 -6.32 3.05 8.04
C ARG A 97 -7.09 4.27 7.54
N GLY A 98 -7.57 4.18 6.31
CA GLY A 98 -8.42 5.20 5.74
C GLY A 98 -8.64 5.01 4.26
N GLU A 99 -9.02 6.10 3.60
CA GLU A 99 -9.10 6.15 2.15
C GLU A 99 -7.77 6.61 1.55
N TYR A 100 -7.52 6.23 0.31
CA TYR A 100 -6.43 6.82 -0.48
C TYR A 100 -6.91 7.22 -1.87
N GLU A 101 -6.18 8.11 -2.52
CA GLU A 101 -6.40 8.48 -3.92
C GLU A 101 -5.22 8.00 -4.76
N LEU A 102 -5.48 7.19 -5.79
CA LEU A 102 -4.46 6.78 -6.74
C LEU A 102 -4.18 7.92 -7.73
N ILE A 103 -2.95 8.43 -7.75
CA ILE A 103 -2.55 9.55 -8.62
C ILE A 103 -1.87 9.03 -9.89
N LYS A 104 -0.97 8.05 -9.76
CA LYS A 104 -0.25 7.45 -10.89
C LYS A 104 0.13 6.02 -10.56
N ARG A 105 0.06 5.15 -11.57
CA ARG A 105 0.52 3.77 -11.47
C ARG A 105 1.21 3.34 -12.76
N THR A 106 2.40 2.79 -12.61
CA THR A 106 3.18 2.11 -13.64
C THR A 106 3.81 0.88 -13.01
N ASP A 107 4.48 0.04 -13.80
CA ASP A 107 5.20 -1.12 -13.26
C ASP A 107 6.37 -0.75 -12.33
N ARG A 108 6.79 0.51 -12.35
CA ARG A 108 7.96 1.02 -11.61
C ARG A 108 7.65 2.11 -10.59
N GLU A 109 6.44 2.65 -10.62
CA GLU A 109 6.05 3.80 -9.81
C GLU A 109 4.57 3.73 -9.44
N ILE A 110 4.28 3.87 -8.14
CA ILE A 110 2.92 4.05 -7.63
C ILE A 110 2.90 5.32 -6.79
N LYS A 111 2.16 6.33 -7.24
CA LYS A 111 1.95 7.60 -6.53
C LYS A 111 0.52 7.67 -6.05
N PHE A 112 0.34 7.99 -4.78
CA PHE A 112 -0.96 7.98 -4.13
C PHE A 112 -1.02 8.99 -2.98
N ARG A 113 -2.22 9.47 -2.65
CA ARG A 113 -2.47 10.33 -1.48
C ARG A 113 -3.16 9.52 -0.40
N LEU A 114 -2.58 9.43 0.79
CA LEU A 114 -3.20 8.81 1.96
C LEU A 114 -4.05 9.83 2.72
N LYS A 115 -5.23 9.39 3.18
CA LYS A 115 -6.16 10.15 4.03
C LYS A 115 -6.44 9.35 5.31
N GLY A 116 -5.38 8.97 6.02
CA GLY A 116 -5.45 8.27 7.30
C GLY A 116 -5.57 9.20 8.49
N GLN A 117 -5.56 8.59 9.67
CA GLN A 117 -5.44 9.35 10.92
C GLN A 117 -3.99 9.76 11.16
N LYS A 118 -3.05 8.84 10.91
CA LYS A 118 -1.60 9.07 11.10
C LYS A 118 -0.91 9.48 9.81
N LEU A 119 -1.11 8.71 8.73
CA LEU A 119 -0.50 8.98 7.43
C LEU A 119 -1.42 9.85 6.59
N LYS A 120 -0.92 11.04 6.27
CA LYS A 120 -1.59 12.02 5.42
C LYS A 120 -0.63 12.54 4.36
N GLY A 121 -1.16 12.82 3.19
CA GLY A 121 -0.44 13.44 2.08
C GLY A 121 0.00 12.46 1.01
N VAL A 122 0.86 12.93 0.13
CA VAL A 122 1.25 12.23 -1.09
C VAL A 122 2.51 11.42 -0.85
N TYR A 123 2.44 10.14 -1.22
CA TYR A 123 3.52 9.17 -1.15
C TYR A 123 3.82 8.62 -2.54
N VAL A 124 5.05 8.14 -2.71
CA VAL A 124 5.50 7.45 -3.91
C VAL A 124 6.24 6.18 -3.51
N LEU A 125 5.85 5.05 -4.12
CA LEU A 125 6.63 3.82 -4.20
C LEU A 125 7.37 3.80 -5.53
N LEU A 126 8.70 3.66 -5.51
CA LEU A 126 9.54 3.49 -6.69
C LEU A 126 10.30 2.18 -6.65
N LYS A 127 10.29 1.40 -7.75
CA LYS A 127 11.06 0.15 -7.84
C LYS A 127 12.55 0.41 -7.62
N PHE A 128 13.18 -0.46 -6.84
CA PHE A 128 14.60 -0.42 -6.52
C PHE A 128 15.30 -1.70 -6.95
N ASP A 129 15.37 -1.90 -8.27
CA ASP A 129 15.86 -3.15 -8.89
C ASP A 129 17.30 -3.51 -8.46
N ARG A 130 18.12 -2.53 -8.08
CA ARG A 130 19.49 -2.79 -7.57
C ARG A 130 19.50 -3.63 -6.29
N ALA A 131 18.43 -3.63 -5.50
CA ALA A 131 18.28 -4.49 -4.32
C ALA A 131 17.54 -5.80 -4.63
N GLY A 132 16.90 -5.92 -5.79
CA GLY A 132 16.17 -7.11 -6.23
C GLY A 132 14.77 -6.78 -6.76
N LYS A 133 14.12 -7.79 -7.35
CA LYS A 133 12.84 -7.62 -8.07
C LYS A 133 11.69 -7.13 -7.18
N ASP A 134 11.70 -7.44 -5.89
CA ASP A 134 10.58 -7.13 -4.97
C ASP A 134 10.81 -5.85 -4.17
N TYR A 135 11.96 -5.20 -4.34
CA TYR A 135 12.33 -4.04 -3.54
C TYR A 135 11.80 -2.73 -4.14
N TRP A 136 11.27 -1.88 -3.26
CA TRP A 136 10.77 -0.55 -3.55
C TRP A 136 11.31 0.45 -2.52
N LEU A 137 11.23 1.73 -2.86
CA LEU A 137 11.48 2.85 -1.97
C LEU A 137 10.20 3.65 -1.79
N LEU A 138 9.78 3.82 -0.54
CA LEU A 138 8.67 4.67 -0.13
C LEU A 138 9.20 6.04 0.27
N THR A 139 8.60 7.10 -0.29
CA THR A 139 8.93 8.49 0.04
C THR A 139 7.66 9.32 0.15
N LYS A 140 7.57 10.15 1.20
CA LYS A 140 6.56 11.22 1.29
C LYS A 140 7.03 12.44 0.50
N VAL A 141 6.18 12.93 -0.41
CA VAL A 141 6.53 14.03 -1.34
C VAL A 141 5.80 15.34 -1.01
N SER A 142 4.62 15.27 -0.39
CA SER A 142 3.90 16.46 0.12
C SER A 142 2.87 16.05 1.16
N ASP A 143 2.31 17.04 1.85
CA ASP A 143 1.05 16.89 2.60
C ASP A 143 -0.19 16.88 1.68
#